data_AF-A0A179C0J6-F1
#
_entry.id   AF-A0A179C0J6-F1
#
_cell.length_a   1.000
_cell.length_b   1.000
_cell.length_c   1.000
_cell.angle_alpha   90.00
_cell.angle_beta   90.00
_cell.angle_gamma   90.00
#
_symmetry.space_group_name_H-M   'P 1'
#
loop_
_entity.id
_entity.type
_entity.pdbx_description
1 polymer ?
#
loop_
_entity_poly.entity_id
_entity_poly.type
_entity_poly.pdbx_seq_one_letter_code
_entity_poly.pdbx_strand_id
1 'polypeptide(L)'
;MPEYRLTCINNSNLHGSFALYQVPPQTPAPSRLTSLAWLARPAAPGTQVRFSWSTEVGFIWGERGTFGGRTAFTSYQYIAADPDRENVIDFTSDSFGAPTFQNLRTGGAQGTMSIRQLSGSFDFPIHLGIAVGKSPIYTVDFNANVLSAFTPHRHRCWVVFGSYSAGETIDVEALTNIQIVDFSQTSPSQRVMLTPENILQQAAAPNADPPFG
;
A
#
# COMPACT_ATOMS: atom_id res chain seq x y z
N MET A 1 8.66 -15.53 2.77
CA MET A 1 8.43 -14.51 1.73
C MET A 1 9.63 -13.57 1.70
N PRO A 2 10.04 -13.05 0.54
CA PRO A 2 11.12 -12.07 0.47
C PRO A 2 10.76 -10.80 1.25
N GLU A 3 11.77 -10.22 1.89
CA GLU A 3 11.69 -8.96 2.63
C GLU A 3 12.40 -7.87 1.84
N TYR A 4 11.76 -6.71 1.68
CA TYR A 4 12.36 -5.55 1.04
C TYR A 4 12.69 -4.47 2.03
N ARG A 5 13.79 -3.75 1.73
CA ARG A 5 14.29 -2.66 2.54
C ARG A 5 14.54 -1.43 1.69
N LEU A 6 14.03 -0.29 2.13
CA LEU A 6 14.29 1.00 1.51
C LEU A 6 14.88 1.95 2.53
N THR A 7 16.05 2.49 2.25
CA THR A 7 16.65 3.57 3.03
C THR A 7 16.39 4.90 2.32
N CYS A 8 15.70 5.81 2.98
CA CYS A 8 15.48 7.17 2.49
C CYS A 8 16.35 8.15 3.27
N ILE A 9 17.06 9.02 2.56
CA ILE A 9 17.98 10.00 3.13
C ILE A 9 17.45 11.41 2.83
N ASN A 10 17.29 12.24 3.86
CA ASN A 10 16.91 13.63 3.70
C ASN A 10 18.16 14.52 3.72
N ASN A 11 18.70 14.84 2.54
CA ASN A 11 19.80 15.81 2.38
C ASN A 11 19.30 17.23 2.05
N SER A 12 17.98 17.44 2.11
CA SER A 12 17.39 18.77 1.96
C SER A 12 17.36 19.54 3.28
N ASN A 13 16.92 20.79 3.22
CA ASN A 13 16.59 21.60 4.40
C ASN A 13 15.12 21.46 4.85
N LEU A 14 14.34 20.58 4.23
CA LEU A 14 12.92 20.42 4.51
C LEU A 14 12.67 19.44 5.66
N HIS A 15 11.68 19.74 6.49
CA HIS A 15 11.11 18.79 7.45
C HIS A 15 9.88 18.14 6.85
N GLY A 16 9.75 16.83 7.01
CA GLY A 16 8.61 16.08 6.48
C GLY A 16 8.75 14.59 6.71
N SER A 17 7.98 13.81 5.98
CA SER A 17 7.97 12.36 5.99
C SER A 17 8.22 11.83 4.59
N PHE A 18 9.02 10.78 4.50
CA PHE A 18 8.98 9.92 3.33
C PHE A 18 7.76 9.02 3.45
N ALA A 19 6.98 8.92 2.37
CA ALA A 19 5.88 7.98 2.25
C ALA A 19 6.10 7.09 1.04
N LEU A 20 5.75 5.82 1.21
CA LEU A 20 5.74 4.84 0.15
C LEU A 20 4.29 4.52 -0.22
N TYR A 21 4.03 4.35 -1.50
CA TYR A 21 2.72 4.01 -2.02
C TYR A 21 2.83 3.22 -3.32
N GLN A 22 1.68 2.77 -3.82
CA GLN A 22 1.57 2.17 -5.14
C GLN A 22 0.57 2.92 -6.01
N VAL A 23 0.81 2.92 -7.30
CA VAL A 23 -0.14 3.40 -8.31
C VAL A 23 -0.78 2.19 -8.95
N PRO A 24 -2.11 2.04 -8.92
CA PRO A 24 -2.76 0.89 -9.53
C PRO A 24 -2.52 0.90 -11.06
N PRO A 25 -2.34 -0.27 -11.70
CA PRO A 25 -2.31 -0.36 -13.15
C PRO A 25 -3.61 0.19 -13.74
N GLN A 26 -3.51 0.93 -14.85
CA GLN A 26 -4.68 1.43 -15.58
C GLN A 26 -5.58 0.25 -15.97
N THR A 27 -6.72 0.12 -15.28
CA THR A 27 -7.66 -0.98 -15.49
C THR A 27 -8.97 -0.44 -16.05
N PRO A 28 -9.53 -1.04 -17.11
CA PRO A 28 -10.83 -0.62 -17.64
C PRO A 28 -11.98 -1.08 -16.71
N ALA A 29 -12.70 -0.09 -16.13
CA ALA A 29 -13.98 -0.19 -15.40
C ALA A 29 -13.99 -0.80 -13.97
N PRO A 30 -15.05 -0.57 -13.15
CA PRO A 30 -15.77 0.67 -12.84
C PRO A 30 -15.38 1.26 -11.46
N SER A 31 -14.50 0.61 -10.70
CA SER A 31 -14.14 1.01 -9.34
C SER A 31 -12.92 1.93 -9.30
N ARG A 32 -13.10 3.18 -8.83
CA ARG A 32 -12.00 4.12 -8.58
C ARG A 32 -11.17 3.63 -7.39
N LEU A 33 -10.06 2.95 -7.68
CA LEU A 33 -9.09 2.53 -6.68
C LEU A 33 -8.49 3.76 -5.98
N THR A 34 -8.47 3.76 -4.65
CA THR A 34 -7.78 4.77 -3.86
C THR A 34 -6.44 4.23 -3.39
N SER A 35 -5.34 4.88 -3.79
CA SER A 35 -4.00 4.58 -3.30
C SER A 35 -3.80 5.07 -1.87
N LEU A 36 -3.03 4.32 -1.10
CA LEU A 36 -2.70 4.66 0.29
C LEU A 36 -1.19 4.76 0.50
N ALA A 37 -0.79 5.66 1.40
CA ALA A 37 0.56 5.72 1.96
C ALA A 37 0.78 4.51 2.88
N TRP A 38 1.12 3.34 2.34
CA TRP A 38 1.18 2.09 3.11
C TRP A 38 2.18 2.14 4.28
N LEU A 39 3.17 3.04 4.21
CA LEU A 39 4.27 3.24 5.13
C LEU A 39 4.69 4.71 5.00
N ALA A 40 4.82 5.39 6.14
CA ALA A 40 5.35 6.74 6.20
C ALA A 40 6.21 6.90 7.45
N ARG A 41 7.33 7.64 7.33
CA ARG A 41 8.21 7.95 8.47
C ARG A 41 8.73 9.39 8.38
N PRO A 42 8.69 10.15 9.48
CA PRO A 42 9.25 11.50 9.53
C PRO A 42 10.78 11.45 9.42
N ALA A 43 11.35 12.38 8.68
CA ALA A 43 12.80 12.57 8.50
C ALA A 43 13.14 14.07 8.54
N ALA A 44 13.94 14.46 9.52
CA ALA A 44 14.49 15.81 9.61
C ALA A 44 15.67 16.00 8.63
N PRO A 45 16.06 17.25 8.32
CA PRO A 45 17.27 17.54 7.55
C PRO A 45 18.49 16.80 8.11
N GLY A 46 19.27 16.17 7.22
CA GLY A 46 20.48 15.41 7.55
C GLY A 46 20.23 14.03 8.17
N THR A 47 18.98 13.56 8.23
CA THR A 47 18.65 12.24 8.79
C THR A 47 18.35 11.20 7.71
N GLN A 48 18.43 9.92 8.09
CA GLN A 48 17.99 8.81 7.27
C GLN A 48 16.93 7.97 8.00
N VAL A 49 15.98 7.45 7.24
CA VAL A 49 14.95 6.53 7.74
C VAL A 49 14.97 5.25 6.92
N ARG A 50 14.68 4.12 7.56
CA ARG A 50 14.59 2.82 6.89
C ARG A 50 13.17 2.28 6.96
N PHE A 51 12.71 1.71 5.85
CA PHE A 51 11.49 0.94 5.74
C PHE A 51 11.86 -0.52 5.50
N SER A 52 11.14 -1.43 6.14
CA SER A 52 11.22 -2.87 5.89
C SER A 52 9.82 -3.42 5.78
N TRP A 53 9.55 -4.28 4.80
CA TRP A 53 8.26 -4.94 4.67
C TRP A 53 8.39 -6.33 4.02
N SER A 54 7.46 -7.20 4.39
CA SER A 54 7.25 -8.48 3.71
C SER A 54 6.53 -8.26 2.38
N THR A 55 6.86 -9.06 1.37
CA THR A 55 6.14 -9.12 0.09
C THR A 55 4.85 -9.95 0.15
N GLU A 56 4.47 -10.43 1.33
CA GLU A 56 3.16 -11.08 1.58
C GLU A 56 2.03 -10.19 1.08
N VAL A 57 1.12 -10.74 0.28
CA VAL A 57 -0.10 -10.05 -0.15
C VAL A 57 -1.28 -10.60 0.65
N GLY A 58 -2.26 -9.75 0.93
CA GLY A 58 -3.51 -10.22 1.52
C GLY A 58 -4.67 -9.29 1.23
N PHE A 59 -5.88 -9.82 1.47
CA PHE A 59 -7.12 -9.06 1.45
C PHE A 59 -7.31 -8.32 2.77
N ILE A 60 -7.83 -7.10 2.68
CA ILE A 60 -8.14 -6.25 3.83
C ILE A 60 -9.51 -5.61 3.70
N TRP A 61 -10.16 -5.39 4.84
CA TRP A 61 -11.28 -4.48 4.93
C TRP A 61 -11.18 -3.66 6.21
N GLY A 62 -11.88 -2.53 6.21
CA GLY A 62 -11.91 -1.60 7.32
C GLY A 62 -12.63 -0.31 6.97
N GLU A 63 -12.34 0.74 7.71
CA GLU A 63 -12.99 2.04 7.61
C GLU A 63 -12.00 3.14 7.22
N ARG A 64 -12.50 4.20 6.56
CA ARG A 64 -11.75 5.44 6.36
C ARG A 64 -12.27 6.49 7.32
N GLY A 65 -11.40 6.98 8.18
CA GLY A 65 -11.67 8.09 9.09
C GLY A 65 -10.95 9.36 8.64
N THR A 66 -11.54 10.52 8.90
CA THR A 66 -10.85 11.80 8.73
C THR A 66 -10.38 12.31 10.09
N PHE A 67 -9.07 12.49 10.26
CA PHE A 67 -8.47 13.05 11.47
C PHE A 67 -7.54 14.21 11.11
N GLY A 68 -7.78 15.39 11.70
CA GLY A 68 -6.95 16.58 11.42
C GLY A 68 -6.95 17.01 9.95
N GLY A 69 -8.05 16.78 9.22
CA GLY A 69 -8.16 17.08 7.79
C GLY A 69 -7.52 16.06 6.85
N ARG A 70 -7.03 14.93 7.37
CA ARG A 70 -6.45 13.84 6.57
C ARG A 70 -7.34 12.62 6.65
N THR A 71 -7.54 11.98 5.50
CA THR A 71 -8.29 10.71 5.43
C THR A 71 -7.32 9.55 5.57
N ALA A 72 -7.51 8.70 6.57
CA ALA A 72 -6.69 7.52 6.83
C ALA A 72 -7.55 6.26 6.90
N PHE A 73 -7.02 5.16 6.37
CA PHE A 73 -7.65 3.85 6.41
C PHE A 73 -7.19 3.06 7.64
N THR A 74 -8.16 2.48 8.36
CA THR A 74 -7.92 1.59 9.51
C THR A 74 -8.41 0.18 9.16
N SER A 75 -7.49 -0.78 9.09
CA SER A 75 -7.81 -2.19 8.79
C SER A 75 -8.43 -2.89 10.01
N TYR A 76 -9.47 -3.69 9.80
CA TYR A 76 -10.11 -4.51 10.84
C TYR A 76 -9.89 -6.01 10.64
N GLN A 77 -9.77 -6.47 9.39
CA GLN A 77 -9.42 -7.85 9.08
C GLN A 77 -8.36 -7.89 7.99
N TYR A 78 -7.48 -8.88 8.11
CA TYR A 78 -6.48 -9.22 7.12
C TYR A 78 -6.50 -10.73 6.88
N ILE A 79 -6.61 -11.14 5.61
CA ILE A 79 -6.51 -12.53 5.19
C ILE A 79 -5.36 -12.63 4.19
N ALA A 80 -4.29 -13.36 4.57
CA ALA A 80 -3.17 -13.65 3.67
C ALA A 80 -3.65 -14.45 2.46
N ALA A 81 -3.07 -14.18 1.30
CA ALA A 81 -3.46 -14.79 0.04
C ALA A 81 -2.30 -14.83 -0.96
N ASP A 82 -2.45 -15.64 -2.00
CA ASP A 82 -1.48 -15.74 -3.10
C ASP A 82 -2.17 -15.28 -4.40
N PRO A 83 -1.74 -14.15 -5.01
CA PRO A 83 -2.39 -13.67 -6.24
C PRO A 83 -2.24 -14.63 -7.43
N ASP A 84 -1.41 -15.68 -7.33
CA ASP A 84 -1.26 -16.72 -8.36
C ASP A 84 -2.02 -18.01 -8.04
N ARG A 85 -2.60 -18.14 -6.84
CA ARG A 85 -3.34 -19.34 -6.40
C ARG A 85 -4.64 -18.96 -5.70
N GLU A 86 -4.55 -18.56 -4.44
CA GLU A 86 -5.68 -18.24 -3.56
C GLU A 86 -6.03 -16.76 -3.70
N ASN A 87 -6.63 -16.40 -4.84
CA ASN A 87 -6.73 -15.01 -5.27
C ASN A 87 -8.16 -14.50 -5.40
N VAL A 88 -9.15 -15.24 -4.93
CA VAL A 88 -10.55 -14.80 -4.85
C VAL A 88 -11.10 -14.99 -3.46
N ILE A 89 -11.75 -13.96 -2.92
CA ILE A 89 -12.43 -14.00 -1.62
C ILE A 89 -13.82 -13.37 -1.73
N ASP A 90 -14.72 -13.77 -0.85
CA ASP A 90 -16.04 -13.16 -0.71
C ASP A 90 -16.06 -12.23 0.49
N PHE A 91 -16.76 -11.11 0.34
CA PHE A 91 -17.04 -10.18 1.43
C PHE A 91 -18.55 -10.08 1.63
N THR A 92 -19.00 -10.27 2.88
CA THR A 92 -20.42 -10.28 3.27
C THR A 92 -20.56 -10.06 4.78
N SER A 93 -21.78 -10.10 5.31
CA SER A 93 -22.04 -10.29 6.73
C SER A 93 -21.97 -11.77 7.13
N ASP A 94 -21.54 -12.04 8.37
CA ASP A 94 -21.70 -13.33 9.03
C ASP A 94 -23.16 -13.59 9.46
N SER A 95 -23.40 -14.68 10.18
CA SER A 95 -24.73 -15.05 10.68
C SER A 95 -25.32 -14.07 11.71
N PHE A 96 -24.50 -13.17 12.27
CA PHE A 96 -24.89 -12.15 13.24
C PHE A 96 -24.96 -10.74 12.62
N GLY A 97 -24.71 -10.60 11.32
CA GLY A 97 -24.71 -9.31 10.62
C GLY A 97 -23.37 -8.60 10.59
N ALA A 98 -22.29 -9.18 11.15
CA ALA A 98 -20.98 -8.52 11.20
C ALA A 98 -20.21 -8.69 9.88
N PRO A 99 -19.60 -7.64 9.32
CA PRO A 99 -18.81 -7.72 8.09
C PRO A 99 -17.60 -8.65 8.24
N THR A 100 -17.39 -9.52 7.26
CA THR A 100 -16.28 -10.46 7.26
C THR A 100 -15.91 -10.94 5.86
N PHE A 101 -14.65 -11.32 5.71
CA PHE A 101 -14.19 -12.14 4.60
C PHE A 101 -14.48 -13.62 4.80
N GLN A 102 -14.84 -14.31 3.72
CA GLN A 102 -15.03 -15.76 3.70
C GLN A 102 -14.70 -16.37 2.33
N ASN A 103 -14.64 -17.71 2.27
CA ASN A 103 -14.50 -18.48 1.04
C ASN A 103 -13.26 -18.12 0.19
N LEU A 104 -12.09 -17.96 0.82
CA LEU A 104 -10.84 -17.82 0.09
C LEU A 104 -10.60 -19.03 -0.80
N ARG A 105 -10.36 -18.81 -2.10
CA ARG A 105 -10.26 -19.86 -3.09
C ARG A 105 -9.50 -19.42 -4.34
N THR A 106 -9.24 -20.40 -5.20
CA THR A 106 -8.69 -20.21 -6.54
C THR A 106 -9.79 -19.81 -7.54
N GLY A 107 -9.41 -19.13 -8.62
CA GLY A 107 -10.30 -18.90 -9.78
C GLY A 107 -10.26 -17.50 -10.40
N GLY A 108 -9.48 -16.58 -9.85
CA GLY A 108 -9.26 -15.25 -10.43
C GLY A 108 -8.13 -15.26 -11.46
N ALA A 109 -7.97 -14.15 -12.18
CA ALA A 109 -6.83 -13.98 -13.08
C ALA A 109 -5.50 -14.00 -12.32
N GLN A 110 -4.49 -14.70 -12.87
CA GLN A 110 -3.16 -14.78 -12.27
C GLN A 110 -2.57 -13.38 -12.06
N GLY A 111 -1.89 -13.17 -10.92
CA GLY A 111 -1.32 -11.89 -10.53
C GLY A 111 -2.34 -10.86 -10.03
N THR A 112 -3.63 -11.21 -9.96
CA THR A 112 -4.72 -10.32 -9.55
C THR A 112 -5.43 -10.88 -8.32
N MET A 113 -5.79 -10.00 -7.39
CA MET A 113 -6.57 -10.28 -6.20
C MET A 113 -8.01 -9.81 -6.41
N SER A 114 -8.99 -10.69 -6.21
CA SER A 114 -10.40 -10.42 -6.52
C SER A 114 -11.28 -10.54 -5.28
N ILE A 115 -12.11 -9.53 -5.03
CA ILE A 115 -13.09 -9.53 -3.95
C ILE A 115 -14.49 -9.52 -4.56
N ARG A 116 -15.26 -10.58 -4.32
CA ARG A 116 -16.69 -10.62 -4.61
C ARG A 116 -17.44 -10.00 -3.44
N GLN A 117 -18.09 -8.88 -3.71
CA GLN A 117 -18.89 -8.17 -2.73
C GLN A 117 -20.31 -8.73 -2.81
N LEU A 118 -20.66 -9.64 -1.90
CA LEU A 118 -21.98 -10.27 -1.91
C LEU A 118 -23.05 -9.27 -1.45
N SER A 119 -24.32 -9.64 -1.57
CA SER A 119 -25.41 -8.85 -1.03
C SER A 119 -25.23 -8.65 0.48
N GLY A 120 -25.20 -7.40 0.92
CA GLY A 120 -25.07 -7.03 2.33
C GLY A 120 -25.44 -5.56 2.51
N SER A 121 -25.92 -5.23 3.70
CA SER A 121 -26.15 -3.85 4.15
C SER A 121 -25.45 -3.69 5.49
N PHE A 122 -24.72 -2.60 5.64
CA PHE A 122 -23.94 -2.31 6.83
C PHE A 122 -24.25 -0.90 7.31
N ASP A 123 -24.27 -0.70 8.62
CA ASP A 123 -24.65 0.59 9.23
C ASP A 123 -23.54 1.65 9.17
N PHE A 124 -22.38 1.29 8.60
CA PHE A 124 -21.22 2.15 8.46
C PHE A 124 -20.52 1.93 7.10
N PRO A 125 -19.79 2.93 6.58
CA PRO A 125 -19.05 2.80 5.32
C PRO A 125 -17.96 1.74 5.44
N ILE A 126 -17.98 0.76 4.55
CA ILE A 126 -16.94 -0.27 4.47
C ILE A 126 -16.06 -0.01 3.25
N HIS A 127 -14.75 -0.14 3.45
CA HIS A 127 -13.79 -0.15 2.36
C HIS A 127 -13.05 -1.47 2.31
N LEU A 128 -12.90 -2.00 1.09
CA LEU A 128 -12.25 -3.26 0.80
C LEU A 128 -10.97 -2.99 0.03
N GLY A 129 -9.99 -3.88 0.13
CA GLY A 129 -8.73 -3.64 -0.53
C GLY A 129 -7.76 -4.79 -0.44
N ILE A 130 -6.53 -4.47 -0.81
CA ILE A 130 -5.39 -5.36 -0.62
C ILE A 130 -4.27 -4.66 0.12
N ALA A 131 -3.47 -5.48 0.78
CA ALA A 131 -2.30 -5.08 1.54
C ALA A 131 -1.05 -5.82 1.06
N VAL A 132 0.10 -5.21 1.29
CA VAL A 132 1.41 -5.86 1.18
C VAL A 132 2.11 -5.71 2.52
N GLY A 133 2.64 -6.82 3.05
CA GLY A 133 3.24 -6.84 4.38
C GLY A 133 2.26 -6.37 5.47
N LYS A 134 0.98 -6.74 5.33
CA LYS A 134 -0.15 -6.29 6.17
C LYS A 134 -0.44 -4.78 6.16
N SER A 135 0.27 -4.02 5.32
CA SER A 135 0.06 -2.58 5.16
C SER A 135 -0.83 -2.31 3.94
N PRO A 136 -1.90 -1.52 4.08
CA PRO A 136 -2.90 -1.33 3.04
C PRO A 136 -2.35 -0.51 1.87
N ILE A 137 -2.59 -0.93 0.62
CA ILE A 137 -2.10 -0.23 -0.60
C ILE A 137 -3.20 0.38 -1.45
N TYR A 138 -4.29 -0.36 -1.64
CA TYR A 138 -5.41 0.03 -2.47
C TYR A 138 -6.69 -0.24 -1.71
N THR A 139 -7.65 0.67 -1.82
CA THR A 139 -9.00 0.48 -1.29
C THR A 139 -10.06 0.92 -2.29
N VAL A 140 -11.24 0.34 -2.15
CA VAL A 140 -12.49 0.71 -2.84
C VAL A 140 -13.62 0.73 -1.83
N ASP A 141 -14.68 1.46 -2.16
CA ASP A 141 -15.92 1.40 -1.40
C ASP A 141 -16.65 0.06 -1.60
N PHE A 142 -17.25 -0.44 -0.52
CA PHE A 142 -18.17 -1.56 -0.61
C PHE A 142 -19.39 -1.16 -1.44
N ASN A 143 -19.74 -2.00 -2.39
CA ASN A 143 -20.92 -1.93 -3.23
C ASN A 143 -21.47 -3.36 -3.40
N ALA A 144 -22.70 -3.59 -2.95
CA ALA A 144 -23.31 -4.90 -3.02
C ALA A 144 -23.38 -5.44 -4.46
N ASN A 145 -23.09 -6.73 -4.63
CA ASN A 145 -23.09 -7.45 -5.91
C ASN A 145 -22.05 -6.95 -6.93
N VAL A 146 -20.95 -6.34 -6.46
CA VAL A 146 -19.83 -5.90 -7.30
C VAL A 146 -18.65 -6.86 -7.20
N LEU A 147 -17.91 -7.02 -8.29
CA LEU A 147 -16.59 -7.66 -8.30
C LEU A 147 -15.52 -6.57 -8.39
N SER A 148 -14.59 -6.57 -7.44
CA SER A 148 -13.42 -5.68 -7.47
C SER A 148 -12.15 -6.49 -7.67
N ALA A 149 -11.29 -6.01 -8.55
CA ALA A 149 -10.02 -6.63 -8.87
C ALA A 149 -8.86 -5.68 -8.60
N PHE A 150 -7.77 -6.20 -8.05
CA PHE A 150 -6.59 -5.44 -7.65
C PHE A 150 -5.33 -6.14 -8.14
N THR A 151 -4.43 -5.39 -8.76
CA THR A 151 -3.13 -5.92 -9.19
C THR A 151 -2.02 -5.28 -8.34
N PRO A 152 -1.45 -5.99 -7.35
CA PRO A 152 -0.37 -5.45 -6.53
C PRO A 152 0.93 -5.31 -7.33
N HIS A 153 1.64 -4.20 -7.15
CA HIS A 153 3.04 -4.11 -7.55
C HIS A 153 3.90 -4.87 -6.54
N ARG A 154 4.34 -6.08 -6.88
CA ARG A 154 5.12 -6.92 -5.95
C ARG A 154 6.56 -6.45 -5.76
N HIS A 155 7.11 -5.81 -6.79
CA HIS A 155 8.54 -5.50 -6.90
C HIS A 155 8.80 -4.02 -7.18
N ARG A 156 7.79 -3.17 -6.99
CA ARG A 156 7.86 -1.74 -7.28
C ARG A 156 7.10 -0.95 -6.23
N CYS A 157 7.66 0.18 -5.81
CA CYS A 157 6.93 1.19 -5.05
C CYS A 157 7.28 2.60 -5.56
N TRP A 158 6.47 3.56 -5.13
CA TRP A 158 6.68 4.97 -5.37
C TRP A 158 6.98 5.64 -4.04
N VAL A 159 7.94 6.56 -4.06
CA VAL A 159 8.38 7.33 -2.91
C VAL A 159 8.05 8.79 -3.15
N VAL A 160 7.48 9.43 -2.14
CA VAL A 160 7.21 10.86 -2.10
C VAL A 160 7.69 11.43 -0.76
N PHE A 161 8.02 12.72 -0.71
CA PHE A 161 8.36 13.42 0.53
C PHE A 161 7.38 14.57 0.76
N GLY A 162 6.88 14.69 1.99
CA GLY A 162 5.89 15.71 2.34
C GLY A 162 5.26 15.46 3.71
N SER A 163 4.03 15.92 3.91
CA SER A 163 3.36 15.76 5.21
C SER A 163 2.40 14.58 5.20
N TYR A 164 2.94 13.36 5.25
CA TYR A 164 2.18 12.12 5.14
C TYR A 164 2.20 11.27 6.41
N SER A 165 1.13 10.52 6.62
CA SER A 165 0.98 9.50 7.67
C SER A 165 0.67 8.12 7.05
N ALA A 166 1.03 7.05 7.76
CA ALA A 166 0.73 5.69 7.28
C ALA A 166 -0.79 5.46 7.22
N GLY A 167 -1.26 4.81 6.15
CA GLY A 167 -2.67 4.58 5.86
C GLY A 167 -3.41 5.79 5.25
N GLU A 168 -2.74 6.93 5.07
CA GLU A 168 -3.33 8.13 4.48
C GLU A 168 -3.65 7.93 2.99
N THR A 169 -4.79 8.44 2.53
CA THR A 169 -5.14 8.43 1.10
C THR A 169 -4.23 9.35 0.31
N ILE A 170 -3.71 8.85 -0.81
CA ILE A 170 -2.85 9.63 -1.72
C ILE A 170 -3.62 9.97 -2.98
N ASP A 171 -3.66 11.25 -3.29
CA ASP A 171 -4.04 11.74 -4.62
C ASP A 171 -2.83 11.65 -5.55
N VAL A 172 -2.74 10.52 -6.27
CA VAL A 172 -1.59 10.21 -7.14
C VAL A 172 -1.47 11.17 -8.33
N GLU A 173 -2.56 11.84 -8.72
CA GLU A 173 -2.58 12.78 -9.86
C GLU A 173 -1.99 14.14 -9.46
N ALA A 174 -2.04 14.50 -8.17
CA ALA A 174 -1.49 15.75 -7.65
C ALA A 174 0.03 15.69 -7.37
N LEU A 175 0.65 14.51 -7.44
CA LEU A 175 2.06 14.33 -7.09
C LEU A 175 2.99 14.64 -8.27
N THR A 176 3.97 15.52 -8.05
CA THR A 176 4.91 15.99 -9.09
C THR A 176 6.36 15.59 -8.87
N ASN A 177 6.79 15.42 -7.61
CA ASN A 177 8.14 15.01 -7.24
C ASN A 177 8.10 13.62 -6.60
N ILE A 178 8.29 12.60 -7.45
CA ILE A 178 8.15 11.19 -7.07
C ILE A 178 9.38 10.42 -7.53
N GLN A 179 9.76 9.39 -6.78
CA GLN A 179 10.78 8.43 -7.20
C GLN A 179 10.18 7.04 -7.26
N ILE A 180 10.29 6.39 -8.42
CA ILE A 180 9.91 4.99 -8.62
C ILE A 180 11.09 4.11 -8.21
N VAL A 181 10.84 3.09 -7.40
CA VAL A 181 11.87 2.18 -6.91
C VAL A 181 11.48 0.75 -7.25
N ASP A 182 12.33 0.09 -8.01
CA ASP A 182 12.22 -1.33 -8.36
C ASP A 182 13.10 -2.19 -7.44
N PHE A 183 12.60 -3.36 -7.07
CA PHE A 183 13.24 -4.35 -6.22
C PHE A 183 13.32 -5.68 -6.94
N SER A 184 14.22 -6.55 -6.49
CA SER A 184 14.28 -7.94 -6.96
C SER A 184 14.81 -8.85 -5.86
N GLN A 185 14.81 -10.16 -6.09
CA GLN A 185 15.46 -11.09 -5.18
C GLN A 185 16.97 -10.89 -5.09
N THR A 186 17.60 -10.41 -6.18
CA THR A 186 19.04 -10.10 -6.22
C THR A 186 19.35 -8.68 -5.72
N SER A 187 18.34 -7.82 -5.62
CA SER A 187 18.45 -6.45 -5.12
C SER A 187 17.27 -6.11 -4.20
N PRO A 188 17.20 -6.72 -3.00
CA PRO A 188 16.09 -6.54 -2.05
C PRO A 188 16.21 -5.26 -1.22
N SER A 189 17.36 -4.59 -1.27
CA SER A 189 17.63 -3.34 -0.57
C SER A 189 17.86 -2.22 -1.57
N GLN A 190 17.16 -1.10 -1.40
CA GLN A 190 17.27 0.09 -2.25
C GLN A 190 17.52 1.35 -1.42
N ARG A 191 17.95 2.42 -2.08
CA ARG A 191 18.19 3.72 -1.45
C ARG A 191 17.60 4.86 -2.28
N VAL A 192 16.96 5.80 -1.61
CA VAL A 192 16.44 7.03 -2.19
C VAL A 192 16.97 8.21 -1.38
N MET A 193 17.24 9.31 -2.07
CA MET A 193 17.72 10.55 -1.46
C MET A 193 16.84 11.70 -1.92
N LEU A 194 16.44 12.55 -0.98
CA LEU A 194 15.96 13.90 -1.27
C LEU A 194 17.18 14.82 -1.30
N THR A 195 17.49 15.40 -2.46
CA THR A 195 18.67 16.25 -2.66
C THR A 195 18.54 17.62 -1.97
N PRO A 196 19.63 18.40 -1.84
CA PRO A 196 19.56 19.79 -1.39
C PRO A 196 18.61 20.68 -2.21
N GLU A 197 18.40 20.34 -3.49
CA GLU A 197 17.48 21.01 -4.42
C GLU A 197 16.03 20.51 -4.29
N ASN A 198 15.75 19.67 -3.29
CA ASN A 198 14.45 19.05 -3.01
C ASN A 198 13.97 18.09 -4.11
N ILE A 199 14.88 17.42 -4.82
CA ILE A 199 14.55 16.43 -5.84
C ILE A 199 14.69 15.03 -5.27
N LEU A 200 13.70 14.15 -5.48
CA LEU A 200 13.86 12.73 -5.13
C LEU A 200 14.64 12.01 -6.23
N GLN A 201 15.66 11.26 -5.84
CA GLN A 201 16.42 10.42 -6.76
C GLN A 201 16.83 9.10 -6.13
N GLN A 202 16.94 8.05 -6.94
CA GLN A 202 17.53 6.79 -6.51
C GLN A 202 19.04 6.99 -6.28
N ALA A 203 19.53 6.49 -5.16
CA ALA A 203 20.95 6.53 -4.81
C ALA A 203 21.55 5.13 -4.92
N ALA A 204 22.86 5.06 -5.17
CA ALA A 204 23.56 3.78 -5.17
C ALA A 204 23.37 3.06 -3.82
N ALA A 205 22.94 1.80 -3.87
CA ALA A 205 22.99 0.92 -2.71
C ALA A 205 24.48 0.69 -2.37
N PRO A 206 24.93 0.89 -1.13
CA PRO A 206 26.31 0.59 -0.79
C PRO A 206 26.54 -0.93 -0.89
N ASN A 207 27.78 -1.34 -1.19
CA ASN A 207 28.19 -2.74 -1.21
C ASN A 207 28.00 -3.45 0.15
N ALA A 208 27.78 -2.70 1.23
CA ALA A 208 27.29 -3.15 2.52
C ALA A 208 26.59 -1.98 3.24
N ASP A 209 25.42 -2.21 3.82
CA ASP A 209 24.92 -1.30 4.86
C ASP A 209 25.85 -1.50 6.09
N PRO A 210 26.51 -0.45 6.61
CA PRO A 210 27.24 -0.60 7.85
C PRO A 210 26.26 -1.07 8.93
N PRO A 211 26.63 -2.06 9.76
CA PRO A 211 25.85 -2.37 10.95
C PRO A 211 25.79 -1.09 11.79
N PHE A 212 24.61 -0.80 12.35
CA PHE A 212 24.49 0.25 13.34
C PHE A 212 25.40 -0.12 14.53
N GLY A 213 26.28 0.81 14.88
CA GLY A 213 26.83 0.87 16.24
C GLY A 213 25.77 1.36 17.22
#